data_AF-A0A8S9GZM1-F1
#
_entry.id   AF-A0A8S9GZM1-F1
#
_cell.length_a   1.000
_cell.length_b   1.000
_cell.length_c   1.000
_cell.angle_alpha   90.00
_cell.angle_beta   90.00
_cell.angle_gamma   90.00
#
_symmetry.space_group_name_H-M   'P 1'
#
loop_
_entity.id
_entity.type
_entity.pdbx_description
1 polymer ?
#
loop_
_entity_poly.entity_id
_entity_poly.type
_entity_poly.pdbx_seq_one_letter_code
_entity_poly.pdbx_strand_id
1 'polypeptide(L)'
;FVRKCAAVFSVISAADCGIESVMKGIRGKDDVTNRLVSGSGAGLTFCFLSKGLKARPAQALFSAAGFAVMSATAYKMMQTTKPRNAQDAFYIETKAMLSKLGLEEYEKNFKKGHLSDFTLPLLTDSDLKDVNIPSGARRLILDHIKRCNKMVNRK
;
A
#
# COMPACT_ATOMS: atom_id res chain seq x y z
N PHE A 1 17.09 -24.03 -24.74
CA PHE A 1 15.75 -23.73 -24.18
C PHE A 1 15.80 -22.58 -23.19
N VAL A 2 16.48 -22.72 -22.05
CA VAL A 2 16.60 -21.71 -20.98
C VAL A 2 17.01 -20.31 -21.48
N ARG A 3 18.03 -20.21 -22.36
CA ARG A 3 18.46 -18.92 -22.95
C ARG A 3 17.37 -18.20 -23.74
N LYS A 4 16.51 -18.94 -24.45
CA LYS A 4 15.39 -18.36 -25.23
C LYS A 4 14.31 -17.84 -24.29
N CYS A 5 13.96 -18.59 -23.25
CA CYS A 5 12.99 -18.16 -22.23
C CYS A 5 13.48 -16.91 -21.49
N ALA A 6 14.76 -16.88 -21.10
CA ALA A 6 15.38 -15.73 -20.44
C ALA A 6 15.37 -14.47 -21.32
N ALA A 7 15.69 -14.60 -22.61
CA ALA A 7 15.65 -13.49 -23.56
C ALA A 7 14.23 -12.93 -23.71
N VAL A 8 13.22 -13.80 -23.87
CA VAL A 8 11.82 -13.37 -23.98
C VAL A 8 11.35 -12.65 -22.72
N PHE A 9 11.67 -13.20 -21.55
CA PHE A 9 11.29 -12.58 -20.27
C PHE A 9 11.97 -11.22 -20.05
N SER A 10 13.25 -11.10 -20.42
CA SER A 10 14.00 -9.85 -20.33
C SER A 10 13.38 -8.76 -21.21
N VAL A 11 12.98 -9.08 -22.44
CA VAL A 11 12.38 -8.09 -23.36
C VAL A 11 11.01 -7.64 -22.86
N ILE A 12 10.19 -8.56 -22.35
CA ILE A 12 8.87 -8.24 -21.77
C ILE A 12 9.03 -7.33 -20.54
N SER A 13 9.99 -7.64 -19.67
CA SER A 13 10.26 -6.85 -18.48
C SER A 13 10.80 -5.45 -18.83
N ALA A 14 11.69 -5.36 -19.84
CA ALA A 14 12.19 -4.09 -20.33
C ALA A 14 11.08 -3.22 -20.93
N ALA A 15 10.16 -3.83 -21.69
CA ALA A 15 9.00 -3.14 -22.23
C ALA A 15 8.07 -2.64 -21.11
N ASP A 16 7.80 -3.46 -20.09
CA ASP A 16 7.02 -3.09 -18.92
C ASP A 16 7.67 -1.89 -18.20
N CYS A 17 8.92 -2.00 -17.76
CA CYS A 17 9.61 -0.91 -17.06
C CYS A 17 9.74 0.37 -17.91
N GLY A 18 9.96 0.23 -19.22
CA GLY A 18 10.06 1.36 -20.15
C GLY A 18 8.75 2.12 -20.28
N ILE A 19 7.63 1.42 -20.53
CA ILE A 19 6.31 2.03 -20.65
C ILE A 19 5.90 2.67 -19.32
N GLU A 20 6.12 1.98 -18.20
CA GLU A 20 5.83 2.51 -16.87
C GLU A 20 6.59 3.81 -16.58
N SER A 21 7.89 3.85 -16.90
CA SER A 21 8.75 5.03 -16.68
C SER A 21 8.28 6.23 -17.49
N VAL A 22 7.95 6.02 -18.76
CA VAL A 22 7.42 7.08 -19.65
C VAL A 22 6.09 7.59 -19.13
N MET A 23 5.16 6.69 -18.81
CA MET A 23 3.85 7.12 -18.34
C MET A 23 3.89 7.80 -16.97
N LYS A 24 4.80 7.37 -16.08
CA LYS A 24 5.05 8.04 -14.81
C LYS A 24 5.61 9.45 -15.03
N GLY A 25 6.46 9.63 -16.05
CA GLY A 25 6.95 10.95 -16.45
C GLY A 25 5.84 11.87 -16.96
N ILE A 26 4.94 11.36 -17.81
CA ILE A 26 3.83 12.15 -18.39
C ILE A 26 2.77 12.50 -17.33
N ARG A 27 2.41 11.54 -16.46
CA ARG A 27 1.27 11.67 -15.55
C ARG A 27 1.66 12.11 -14.14
N GLY A 28 2.95 12.01 -13.77
CA GLY A 28 3.47 12.40 -12.46
C GLY A 28 2.96 11.56 -11.29
N LYS A 29 2.22 10.46 -11.54
CA LYS A 29 1.60 9.62 -10.52
C LYS A 29 1.79 8.14 -10.86
N ASP A 30 2.03 7.33 -9.84
CA ASP A 30 2.08 5.86 -9.91
C ASP A 30 0.71 5.32 -9.49
N ASP A 31 -0.10 4.92 -10.46
CA ASP A 31 -1.45 4.40 -10.26
C ASP A 31 -1.69 3.07 -11.02
N VAL A 32 -2.82 2.42 -10.72
CA VAL A 32 -3.21 1.14 -11.35
C VAL A 32 -3.27 1.27 -12.88
N THR A 33 -3.65 2.43 -13.38
CA THR A 33 -3.71 2.75 -14.80
C THR A 33 -2.33 2.66 -15.46
N ASN A 34 -1.28 3.14 -14.78
CA ASN A 34 0.10 3.01 -15.23
C ASN A 34 0.48 1.54 -15.42
N ARG A 35 0.15 0.71 -14.43
CA ARG A 35 0.44 -0.72 -14.44
C ARG A 35 -0.40 -1.49 -15.46
N LEU A 36 -1.66 -1.08 -15.68
CA LEU A 36 -2.53 -1.66 -16.70
C LEU A 36 -1.98 -1.46 -18.11
N VAL A 37 -1.60 -0.22 -18.44
CA VAL A 37 -1.08 0.10 -19.77
C VAL A 37 0.28 -0.56 -19.99
N SER A 38 1.15 -0.52 -18.99
CA SER A 38 2.43 -1.22 -19.01
C SER A 38 2.28 -2.74 -19.24
N GLY A 39 1.43 -3.40 -18.43
CA GLY A 39 1.15 -4.82 -18.55
C GLY A 39 0.51 -5.19 -19.90
N SER A 40 -0.34 -4.33 -20.45
CA SER A 40 -0.90 -4.50 -21.78
C SER A 40 0.19 -4.49 -22.87
N GLY A 41 1.11 -3.52 -22.81
CA GLY A 41 2.25 -3.43 -23.72
C GLY A 41 3.21 -4.62 -23.62
N ALA A 42 3.44 -5.11 -22.40
CA ALA A 42 4.20 -6.32 -22.12
C ALA A 42 3.54 -7.58 -22.75
N GLY A 43 2.21 -7.73 -22.62
CA GLY A 43 1.45 -8.83 -23.21
C GLY A 43 1.37 -8.78 -24.75
N LEU A 44 1.40 -7.59 -25.34
CA LEU A 44 1.51 -7.40 -26.78
C LEU A 44 2.90 -7.85 -27.29
N THR A 45 3.95 -7.43 -26.58
CA THR A 45 5.35 -7.78 -26.87
C THR A 45 5.56 -9.30 -26.76
N PHE A 46 4.99 -9.95 -25.75
CA PHE A 46 5.00 -11.41 -25.63
C PHE A 46 4.35 -12.11 -26.83
N CYS A 47 3.22 -11.60 -27.31
CA CYS A 47 2.53 -12.19 -28.46
C CYS A 47 3.36 -12.06 -29.74
N PHE A 48 3.99 -10.90 -29.95
CA PHE A 48 4.92 -10.67 -31.06
C PHE A 48 6.13 -11.60 -31.01
N LEU A 49 6.75 -11.77 -29.84
CA LEU A 49 7.91 -12.65 -29.68
C LEU A 49 7.56 -14.14 -29.85
N SER A 50 6.36 -14.54 -29.44
CA SER A 50 5.94 -15.95 -29.46
C SER A 50 5.36 -16.39 -30.80
N LYS A 51 4.65 -15.50 -31.51
CA LYS A 51 3.91 -15.83 -32.75
C LYS A 51 4.37 -15.03 -33.98
N GLY A 52 5.30 -14.08 -33.80
CA GLY A 52 5.74 -13.17 -34.86
C GLY A 52 4.64 -12.23 -35.37
N LEU A 53 4.89 -11.51 -36.47
CA LEU A 53 3.91 -10.67 -37.16
C LEU A 53 2.70 -11.45 -37.75
N LYS A 54 2.72 -12.78 -37.69
CA LYS A 54 1.60 -13.65 -38.11
C LYS A 54 0.54 -13.86 -37.02
N ALA A 55 0.69 -13.22 -35.86
CA ALA A 55 -0.28 -13.34 -34.78
C ALA A 55 -1.65 -12.79 -35.21
N ARG A 56 -2.71 -13.59 -35.04
CA ARG A 56 -4.09 -13.10 -35.20
C ARG A 56 -4.34 -11.96 -34.20
N PRO A 57 -4.95 -10.84 -34.61
CA PRO A 57 -5.14 -9.67 -33.73
C PRO A 57 -5.91 -10.02 -32.45
N ALA A 58 -6.89 -10.93 -32.55
CA ALA A 58 -7.63 -11.42 -31.39
C ALA A 58 -6.73 -12.07 -30.31
N GLN A 59 -5.67 -12.77 -30.71
CA GLN A 59 -4.75 -13.43 -29.79
C GLN A 59 -3.79 -12.45 -29.13
N ALA A 60 -3.40 -11.38 -29.83
CA ALA A 60 -2.61 -10.29 -29.27
C ALA A 60 -3.43 -9.45 -28.28
N LEU A 61 -4.70 -9.20 -28.60
CA LEU A 61 -5.61 -8.51 -27.68
C LEU A 61 -5.87 -9.33 -26.42
N PHE A 62 -6.07 -10.64 -26.55
CA PHE A 62 -6.27 -11.51 -25.40
C PHE A 62 -5.03 -11.58 -24.49
N SER A 63 -3.82 -11.69 -25.06
CA SER A 63 -2.60 -11.67 -24.27
C SER A 63 -2.35 -10.32 -23.61
N ALA A 64 -2.59 -9.22 -24.32
CA ALA A 64 -2.51 -7.87 -23.78
C ALA A 64 -3.49 -7.67 -22.62
N ALA A 65 -4.75 -8.11 -22.77
CA ALA A 65 -5.74 -8.05 -21.72
C ALA A 65 -5.37 -8.93 -20.51
N GLY A 66 -4.91 -10.17 -20.74
CA GLY A 66 -4.50 -11.09 -19.68
C GLY A 66 -3.32 -10.54 -18.86
N PHE A 67 -2.29 -10.03 -19.52
CA PHE A 67 -1.14 -9.43 -18.82
C PHE A 67 -1.51 -8.10 -18.14
N ALA A 68 -2.41 -7.30 -18.69
CA ALA A 68 -2.91 -6.10 -18.04
C ALA A 68 -3.63 -6.44 -16.72
N VAL A 69 -4.53 -7.43 -16.74
CA VAL A 69 -5.25 -7.89 -15.54
C VAL A 69 -4.28 -8.46 -14.50
N MET A 70 -3.33 -9.31 -14.94
CA MET A 70 -2.32 -9.87 -14.05
C MET A 70 -1.46 -8.78 -13.40
N SER A 71 -1.02 -7.79 -14.18
CA SER A 71 -0.18 -6.69 -13.70
C SER A 71 -0.94 -5.77 -12.74
N ALA A 72 -2.20 -5.46 -13.04
CA ALA A 72 -3.07 -4.68 -12.15
C ALA A 72 -3.33 -5.39 -10.83
N THR A 73 -3.58 -6.70 -10.88
CA THR A 73 -3.80 -7.53 -9.68
C THR A 73 -2.54 -7.62 -8.83
N ALA A 74 -1.39 -7.90 -9.45
CA ALA A 74 -0.09 -7.92 -8.78
C ALA A 74 0.22 -6.56 -8.14
N TYR A 75 -0.09 -5.46 -8.83
CA TYR A 75 0.10 -4.11 -8.29
C TYR A 75 -0.83 -3.79 -7.12
N LYS A 76 -2.09 -4.25 -7.15
CA LYS A 76 -2.99 -4.13 -5.99
C LYS A 76 -2.47 -4.92 -4.79
N MET A 77 -2.01 -6.16 -5.00
CA MET A 77 -1.39 -6.98 -3.93
C MET A 77 -0.08 -6.35 -3.42
N MET A 78 0.74 -5.79 -4.32
CA MET A 78 1.95 -5.06 -3.94
C MET A 78 1.63 -3.73 -3.25
N GLN A 79 0.56 -3.03 -3.59
CA GLN A 79 0.14 -1.83 -2.87
C GLN A 79 -0.37 -2.15 -1.47
N THR A 80 -1.06 -3.28 -1.29
CA THR A 80 -1.49 -3.74 0.04
C THR A 80 -0.30 -4.14 0.93
N THR A 81 0.86 -4.47 0.34
CA THR A 81 2.08 -4.88 1.05
C THR A 81 3.17 -3.78 1.11
N LYS A 82 3.21 -2.85 0.16
CA LYS A 82 3.94 -1.57 0.26
C LYS A 82 3.48 -0.89 1.54
N PRO A 83 4.37 -0.21 2.26
CA PRO A 83 4.16 0.12 3.65
C PRO A 83 3.10 1.23 3.77
N ARG A 84 1.84 0.81 3.87
CA ARG A 84 0.91 1.35 4.88
C ARG A 84 1.58 1.37 6.27
N ASN A 85 2.61 0.53 6.45
CA ASN A 85 3.51 0.38 7.58
C ASN A 85 4.41 1.57 7.93
N ALA A 86 4.72 2.50 7.01
CA ALA A 86 5.62 3.61 7.36
C ALA A 86 4.95 4.56 8.35
N GLN A 87 3.63 4.75 8.21
CA GLN A 87 2.85 5.43 9.23
C GLN A 87 2.60 4.53 10.44
N ASP A 88 2.27 3.24 10.27
CA ASP A 88 2.03 2.33 11.41
C ASP A 88 3.24 2.17 12.34
N ALA A 89 4.46 2.42 11.85
CA ALA A 89 5.67 2.47 12.68
C ALA A 89 5.58 3.54 13.79
N PHE A 90 4.79 4.60 13.57
CA PHE A 90 4.50 5.65 14.56
C PHE A 90 3.23 5.39 15.38
N TYR A 91 2.59 4.21 15.24
CA TYR A 91 1.41 3.83 16.01
C TYR A 91 1.62 2.50 16.74
N ILE A 92 2.86 2.08 16.97
CA ILE A 92 3.17 0.80 17.61
C ILE A 92 2.70 0.83 19.07
N GLU A 93 3.08 1.87 19.81
CA GLU A 93 2.69 2.04 21.21
C GLU A 93 1.20 2.34 21.34
N THR A 94 0.66 3.16 20.43
CA THR A 94 -0.75 3.48 20.32
C THR A 94 -1.60 2.21 20.13
N LYS A 95 -1.20 1.32 19.20
CA LYS A 95 -1.87 0.03 18.98
C LYS A 95 -1.80 -0.87 20.21
N ALA A 96 -0.63 -0.98 20.84
CA ALA A 96 -0.45 -1.80 22.02
C ALA A 96 -1.33 -1.30 23.19
N MET A 97 -1.42 0.02 23.39
CA MET A 97 -2.30 0.64 24.37
C MET A 97 -3.77 0.33 24.06
N LEU A 98 -4.22 0.56 22.83
CA LEU A 98 -5.61 0.31 22.44
C LEU A 98 -5.99 -1.16 22.58
N SER A 99 -5.11 -2.09 22.20
CA SER A 99 -5.33 -3.52 22.37
C SER A 99 -5.45 -3.91 23.85
N LYS A 100 -4.58 -3.38 24.71
CA LYS A 100 -4.64 -3.61 26.16
C LYS A 100 -5.91 -3.08 26.82
N LEU A 101 -6.50 -2.03 26.25
CA LEU A 101 -7.75 -1.44 26.73
C LEU A 101 -9.00 -2.04 26.06
N GLY A 102 -8.85 -2.93 25.07
CA GLY A 102 -9.98 -3.46 24.28
C GLY A 102 -10.60 -2.43 23.33
N LEU A 103 -9.84 -1.42 22.92
CA LEU A 103 -10.26 -0.27 22.12
C LEU A 103 -9.69 -0.29 20.68
N GLU A 104 -9.39 -1.47 20.15
CA GLU A 104 -8.76 -1.66 18.83
C GLU A 104 -9.57 -1.05 17.68
N GLU A 105 -10.90 -1.01 17.82
CA GLU A 105 -11.81 -0.41 16.84
C GLU A 105 -11.52 1.08 16.59
N TYR A 106 -10.95 1.79 17.56
CA TYR A 106 -10.65 3.22 17.49
C TYR A 106 -9.29 3.53 16.85
N GLU A 107 -8.46 2.53 16.49
CA GLU A 107 -7.16 2.76 15.85
C GLU A 107 -7.28 3.62 14.58
N LYS A 108 -8.35 3.41 13.80
CA LYS A 108 -8.63 4.19 12.59
C LYS A 108 -8.87 5.67 12.90
N ASN A 109 -9.48 5.97 14.03
CA ASN A 109 -9.75 7.33 14.48
C ASN A 109 -8.48 8.04 14.92
N PHE A 110 -7.58 7.33 15.61
CA PHE A 110 -6.24 7.83 15.95
C PHE A 110 -5.43 8.17 14.70
N LYS A 111 -5.43 7.27 13.70
CA LYS A 111 -4.77 7.52 12.41
C LYS A 111 -5.36 8.70 11.65
N LYS A 112 -6.69 8.86 11.70
CA LYS A 112 -7.38 10.00 11.09
C LYS A 112 -7.03 11.32 11.76
N GLY A 113 -6.86 11.33 13.09
CA GLY A 113 -6.46 12.50 13.87
C GLY A 113 -4.95 12.71 14.00
N HIS A 114 -4.13 11.92 13.32
CA HIS A 114 -2.67 11.96 13.44
C HIS A 114 -2.15 11.79 14.89
N LEU A 115 -2.91 11.08 15.72
CA LEU A 115 -2.58 10.80 17.12
C LEU A 115 -1.60 9.62 17.18
N SER A 116 -0.33 9.91 16.97
CA SER A 116 0.79 8.98 16.94
C SER A 116 1.41 8.74 18.33
N ASP A 117 2.34 7.79 18.39
CA ASP A 117 3.11 7.42 19.59
C ASP A 117 3.80 8.65 20.24
N PHE A 118 4.26 9.61 19.43
CA PHE A 118 4.88 10.85 19.95
C PHE A 118 3.89 11.80 20.62
N THR A 119 2.65 11.81 20.16
CA THR A 119 1.59 12.66 20.72
C THR A 119 0.84 11.97 21.85
N LEU A 120 1.03 10.66 22.01
CA LEU A 120 0.36 9.85 23.02
C LEU A 120 0.50 10.43 24.44
N PRO A 121 1.69 10.89 24.88
CA PRO A 121 1.87 11.47 26.22
C PRO A 121 1.22 12.85 26.40
N LEU A 122 0.91 13.53 25.30
CA LEU A 122 0.37 14.91 25.27
C LEU A 122 -1.15 14.95 25.03
N LEU A 123 -1.79 13.78 24.89
CA LEU A 123 -3.22 13.67 24.60
C LEU A 123 -4.09 14.34 25.65
N THR A 124 -5.05 15.14 25.18
CA THR A 124 -6.11 15.73 26.01
C THR A 124 -7.48 15.12 25.72
N ASP A 125 -8.46 15.38 26.60
CA ASP A 125 -9.84 14.93 26.41
C ASP A 125 -10.48 15.52 25.15
N SER A 126 -10.06 16.74 24.77
CA SER A 126 -10.50 17.45 23.57
C SER A 126 -10.00 16.75 22.30
N ASP A 127 -8.72 16.40 22.23
CA ASP A 127 -8.14 15.73 21.06
C ASP A 127 -8.84 14.40 20.77
N LEU A 128 -9.14 13.63 21.83
CA LEU A 128 -9.88 12.38 21.72
C LEU A 128 -11.35 12.60 21.33
N LYS A 129 -11.95 13.73 21.73
CA LYS A 129 -13.31 14.11 21.31
C LYS A 129 -13.37 14.38 19.82
N ASP A 130 -12.36 15.09 19.30
CA ASP A 130 -12.29 15.52 17.91
C ASP A 130 -12.13 14.34 16.94
N VAL A 131 -11.54 13.23 17.42
CA VAL A 131 -11.48 11.96 16.69
C VAL A 131 -12.69 11.04 16.94
N ASN A 132 -13.80 11.57 17.49
CA ASN A 132 -15.05 10.84 17.76
C ASN A 132 -14.90 9.63 18.72
N ILE A 133 -14.05 9.73 19.75
CA ILE A 133 -13.97 8.69 20.77
C ILE A 133 -15.02 8.96 21.87
N PRO A 134 -15.85 7.97 22.24
CA PRO A 134 -16.86 8.15 23.27
C PRO A 134 -16.25 8.42 24.65
N SER A 135 -16.97 9.17 25.49
CA SER A 135 -16.51 9.64 26.81
C SER A 135 -15.98 8.52 27.73
N GLY A 136 -16.55 7.32 27.67
CA GLY A 136 -16.06 6.16 28.44
C GLY A 136 -14.66 5.72 28.02
N ALA A 137 -14.43 5.53 26.72
CA ALA A 137 -13.14 5.14 26.17
C ALA A 137 -12.06 6.22 26.40
N ARG A 138 -12.44 7.51 26.28
CA ARG A 138 -11.52 8.64 26.54
C ARG A 138 -10.92 8.58 27.94
N ARG A 139 -11.75 8.30 28.95
CA ARG A 139 -11.29 8.18 30.34
C ARG A 139 -10.30 7.04 30.53
N LEU A 140 -10.54 5.89 29.90
CA LEU A 140 -9.64 4.72 29.98
C LEU A 140 -8.27 5.03 29.37
N ILE A 141 -8.25 5.68 28.19
CA ILE A 141 -7.03 6.06 27.49
C ILE A 141 -6.22 7.06 28.34
N LEU A 142 -6.85 8.15 28.79
CA LEU A 142 -6.17 9.18 29.57
C LEU A 142 -5.66 8.66 30.92
N ASP A 143 -6.42 7.79 31.59
CA ASP A 143 -5.98 7.15 32.83
C ASP A 143 -4.78 6.22 32.61
N HIS A 144 -4.77 5.46 31.51
CA HIS A 144 -3.63 4.61 31.14
C HIS A 144 -2.35 5.44 30.94
N ILE A 145 -2.43 6.51 30.15
CA ILE A 145 -1.29 7.39 29.85
C ILE A 145 -0.76 8.04 31.14
N LYS A 146 -1.64 8.51 32.02
CA LYS A 146 -1.26 9.08 33.32
C LYS A 146 -0.49 8.08 34.19
N ARG A 147 -0.94 6.82 34.24
CA ARG A 147 -0.25 5.76 34.99
C ARG A 147 1.11 5.42 34.38
N CYS A 148 1.21 5.37 33.05
CA CYS A 148 2.46 5.13 32.34
C CYS A 148 3.49 6.24 32.58
N ASN A 149 3.10 7.52 32.44
CA ASN A 149 3.99 8.66 32.72
C ASN A 149 4.51 8.67 34.16
N LYS A 150 3.67 8.29 35.14
CA LYS A 150 4.08 8.21 36.55
C LYS A 150 5.15 7.13 36.80
N MET A 151 5.18 6.06 36.00
CA MET A 151 6.20 5.02 36.09
C MET A 151 7.52 5.43 35.42
N VAL A 152 7.46 6.25 34.36
CA VAL A 152 8.65 6.78 33.68
C VAL A 152 9.38 7.80 34.57
N ASN A 153 8.65 8.74 35.21
CA ASN A 153 9.25 9.77 36.09
C ASN A 153 9.79 9.24 37.43
N ARG A 154 9.70 7.94 37.69
CA ARG A 154 10.22 7.29 38.91
C ARG A 154 11.57 6.59 38.70
N LYS A 155 12.06 6.55 37.47
CA LYS A 155 13.41 6.09 37.12
C LYS A 155 14.33 7.27 36.97
#